data_AF-A0A970AZC2-F1
#
_entry.id   AF-A0A970AZC2-F1
#
_cell.length_a   1.000
_cell.length_b   1.000
_cell.length_c   1.000
_cell.angle_alpha   90.00
_cell.angle_beta   90.00
_cell.angle_gamma   90.00
#
_symmetry.space_group_name_H-M   'P 1'
#
loop_
_entity.id
_entity.type
_entity.pdbx_description
1 polymer ?
#
loop_
_entity_poly.entity_id
_entity_poly.type
_entity_poly.pdbx_seq_one_letter_code
_entity_poly.pdbx_strand_id
1 'polypeptide(L)'
;MCHLESNAFASTQSSKAVGMEGQTLRRNAPSVLNVVYQKSLLHDGREHDLALQVWLPLLAADEMANPSIGHVLRRLQSLPGYLDAFSKVYPDRGIAVDTIGDAIAAYESTLLSANSRFDRWLFGRDKGALTAAEQEGLALFTGKAGCASCHRIELDHALFTDHEFHNTGIGYRATMQRDRQYSVQLAPGESTVVRDAELRSVAEGVKGDIGRFEITLKSEHRWAYKTPSLRNVTLTPPYMHDGSIATLAEVVRYYNEAVLLTMVWIRVLRKLGLTPQEQDNLLAFLGALVGE
;
A
#
# COMPACT_ATOMS: atom_id res chain seq x y z
N MET A 1 -2.31 15.92 -0.82
CA MET A 1 -1.04 15.46 -0.21
C MET A 1 -1.25 14.03 0.26
N CYS A 2 -0.42 13.09 -0.17
CA CYS A 2 -0.74 11.65 -0.12
C CYS A 2 0.04 10.86 0.94
N HIS A 3 1.24 11.28 1.32
CA HIS A 3 2.12 10.57 2.26
C HIS A 3 2.36 11.41 3.51
N LEU A 4 1.40 11.40 4.45
CA LEU A 4 1.44 12.22 5.66
C LEU A 4 2.16 11.50 6.80
N GLU A 5 3.16 12.14 7.41
CA GLU A 5 3.93 11.59 8.54
C GLU A 5 3.02 11.13 9.70
N SER A 6 2.01 11.94 10.04
CA SER A 6 1.03 11.64 11.10
C SER A 6 0.25 10.33 10.88
N ASN A 7 0.25 9.82 9.65
CA ASN A 7 -0.51 8.66 9.22
C ASN A 7 0.43 7.56 8.67
N ALA A 8 1.61 7.42 9.28
CA ALA A 8 2.63 6.46 8.86
C ALA A 8 3.00 6.60 7.37
N PHE A 9 3.03 7.84 6.86
CA PHE A 9 3.31 8.18 5.47
C PHE A 9 2.37 7.53 4.44
N ALA A 10 1.12 7.24 4.81
CA ALA A 10 0.08 6.73 3.92
C ALA A 10 -1.08 7.74 3.78
N SER A 11 -1.95 7.50 2.79
CA SER A 11 -3.20 8.25 2.63
C SER A 11 -4.33 7.54 3.36
N THR A 12 -4.76 8.07 4.51
CA THR A 12 -5.79 7.44 5.37
C THR A 12 -7.12 8.20 5.41
N GLN A 13 -7.17 9.41 4.86
CA GLN A 13 -8.37 10.27 4.89
C GLN A 13 -9.42 9.88 3.84
N SER A 14 -9.03 9.07 2.85
CA SER A 14 -9.90 8.61 1.76
C SER A 14 -9.46 7.24 1.25
N SER A 15 -10.37 6.49 0.63
CA SER A 15 -10.08 5.18 0.04
C SER A 15 -8.96 5.24 -0.99
N LYS A 16 -9.02 6.26 -1.85
CA LYS A 16 -8.04 6.55 -2.87
C LYS A 16 -7.53 7.97 -2.68
N ALA A 17 -6.26 8.19 -3.01
CA ALA A 17 -5.67 9.52 -2.86
C ALA A 17 -6.36 10.51 -3.82
N VAL A 18 -6.46 11.76 -3.38
CA VAL A 18 -6.96 12.87 -4.20
C VAL A 18 -5.75 13.67 -4.67
N GLY A 19 -5.58 13.74 -5.99
CA GLY A 19 -4.51 14.52 -6.59
C GLY A 19 -4.97 15.91 -7.04
N MET A 20 -4.34 16.43 -8.10
CA MET A 20 -4.63 17.78 -8.59
C MET A 20 -6.09 17.94 -9.01
N GLU A 21 -6.63 19.13 -8.74
CA GLU A 21 -8.01 19.53 -9.08
C GLU A 21 -9.12 18.64 -8.49
N GLY A 22 -8.82 17.87 -7.44
CA GLY A 22 -9.81 17.00 -6.80
C GLY A 22 -10.00 15.65 -7.49
N GLN A 23 -9.16 15.30 -8.47
CA GLN A 23 -9.24 14.02 -9.15
C GLN A 23 -8.90 12.88 -8.19
N THR A 24 -9.79 11.89 -8.11
CA THR A 24 -9.58 10.69 -7.30
C THR A 24 -8.74 9.69 -8.10
N LEU A 25 -7.62 9.25 -7.54
CA LEU A 25 -6.74 8.27 -8.16
C LEU A 25 -7.41 6.90 -8.25
N ARG A 26 -6.86 6.01 -9.08
CA ARG A 26 -7.35 4.63 -9.21
C ARG A 26 -6.97 3.71 -8.05
N ARG A 27 -5.88 4.01 -7.34
CA ARG A 27 -5.27 3.19 -6.30
C ARG A 27 -5.13 3.94 -4.99
N ASN A 28 -5.10 3.20 -3.88
CA ASN A 28 -4.71 3.69 -2.57
C ASN A 28 -3.20 4.00 -2.55
N ALA A 29 -2.81 5.09 -1.86
CA ALA A 29 -1.41 5.47 -1.70
C ALA A 29 -0.80 4.74 -0.48
N PRO A 30 0.11 3.78 -0.69
CA PRO A 30 0.69 3.00 0.40
C PRO A 30 1.62 3.84 1.28
N SER A 31 1.98 3.32 2.45
CA SER A 31 3.06 3.88 3.26
C SER A 31 4.40 3.84 2.51
N VAL A 32 5.23 4.88 2.69
CA VAL A 32 6.65 4.87 2.28
C VAL A 32 7.61 4.46 3.41
N LEU A 33 7.09 4.06 4.58
CA LEU A 33 7.94 3.45 5.61
C LEU A 33 8.55 2.15 5.10
N ASN A 34 9.85 1.98 5.33
CA ASN A 34 10.64 0.82 4.89
C ASN A 34 10.64 0.62 3.36
N VAL A 35 10.34 1.66 2.57
CA VAL A 35 10.25 1.55 1.10
C VAL A 35 11.58 1.16 0.46
N VAL A 36 12.71 1.52 1.07
CA VAL A 36 14.06 1.18 0.60
C VAL A 36 14.31 -0.33 0.49
N TYR A 37 13.58 -1.15 1.25
CA TYR A 37 13.72 -2.61 1.19
C TYR A 37 12.82 -3.26 0.12
N GLN A 38 12.06 -2.48 -0.63
CA GLN A 38 11.18 -3.01 -1.68
C GLN A 38 11.97 -3.34 -2.95
N LYS A 39 11.79 -4.54 -3.49
CA LYS A 39 12.40 -4.95 -4.77
C LYS A 39 11.76 -4.31 -6.00
N SER A 40 10.49 -3.92 -5.88
CA SER A 40 9.73 -3.21 -6.91
C SER A 40 8.78 -2.24 -6.21
N LEU A 41 8.48 -1.14 -6.86
CA LEU A 41 7.71 -0.01 -6.34
C LEU A 41 6.34 0.04 -7.01
N LEU A 42 5.40 0.70 -6.32
CA LEU A 42 3.98 0.79 -6.70
C LEU A 42 3.25 -0.58 -6.63
N HIS A 43 1.93 -0.56 -6.74
CA HIS A 43 1.10 -1.77 -6.63
C HIS A 43 1.29 -2.74 -7.82
N ASP A 44 1.70 -2.25 -8.99
CA ASP A 44 1.92 -3.04 -10.21
C ASP A 44 3.40 -3.38 -10.47
N GLY A 45 4.33 -2.85 -9.66
CA GLY A 45 5.75 -3.15 -9.78
C GLY A 45 6.42 -2.53 -11.00
N ARG A 46 5.90 -1.43 -11.54
CA ARG A 46 6.41 -0.84 -12.79
C ARG A 46 7.74 -0.12 -12.65
N GLU A 47 8.18 0.18 -11.42
CA GLU A 47 9.45 0.84 -11.12
C GLU A 47 10.25 0.00 -10.12
N HIS A 48 11.57 0.04 -10.22
CA HIS A 48 12.51 -0.71 -9.38
C HIS A 48 13.56 0.20 -8.72
N ASP A 49 13.64 1.46 -9.15
CA ASP A 49 14.56 2.45 -8.60
C ASP A 49 13.79 3.55 -7.86
N LEU A 50 14.08 3.71 -6.58
CA LEU A 50 13.45 4.72 -5.73
C LEU A 50 13.78 6.15 -6.20
N ALA A 51 14.99 6.38 -6.71
CA ALA A 51 15.40 7.68 -7.23
C ALA A 51 14.66 8.03 -8.53
N LEU A 52 14.22 7.03 -9.30
CA LEU A 52 13.41 7.25 -10.50
C LEU A 52 11.91 7.33 -10.20
N GLN A 53 11.44 6.62 -9.17
CA GLN A 53 10.03 6.58 -8.81
C GLN A 53 9.43 7.96 -8.56
N VAL A 54 10.19 8.89 -7.98
CA VAL A 54 9.74 10.27 -7.70
C VAL A 54 9.22 11.01 -8.94
N TRP A 55 9.74 10.69 -10.13
CA TRP A 55 9.33 11.38 -11.34
C TRP A 55 7.92 11.00 -11.79
N LEU A 56 7.42 9.83 -11.37
CA LEU A 56 6.08 9.38 -11.67
C LEU A 56 5.01 10.28 -11.04
N PRO A 57 4.96 10.51 -9.70
CA PRO A 57 3.99 11.42 -9.10
C PRO A 57 4.21 12.87 -9.51
N LEU A 58 5.46 13.31 -9.69
CA LEU A 58 5.77 14.67 -10.09
C LEU A 58 5.12 15.05 -11.43
N LEU A 59 5.09 14.11 -12.39
CA LEU A 59 4.64 14.35 -13.76
C LEU A 59 3.22 13.83 -14.04
N ALA A 60 2.69 12.92 -13.22
CA ALA A 60 1.35 12.40 -13.40
C ALA A 60 0.31 13.52 -13.28
N ALA A 61 -0.53 13.66 -14.31
CA ALA A 61 -1.53 14.72 -14.42
C ALA A 61 -2.61 14.65 -13.33
N ASP A 62 -2.88 13.44 -12.84
CA ASP A 62 -3.83 13.16 -11.76
C ASP A 62 -3.16 13.16 -10.38
N GLU A 63 -1.84 13.43 -10.26
CA GLU A 63 -1.11 13.47 -8.98
C GLU A 63 -0.56 14.86 -8.64
N MET A 64 0.66 15.23 -9.08
CA MET A 64 1.24 16.57 -8.86
C MET A 64 1.23 17.46 -10.10
N ALA A 65 0.92 16.90 -11.26
CA ALA A 65 0.66 17.58 -12.53
C ALA A 65 1.72 18.63 -12.97
N ASN A 66 3.01 18.38 -12.72
CA ASN A 66 4.02 19.25 -13.30
C ASN A 66 4.10 18.99 -14.82
N PRO A 67 4.17 20.06 -15.65
CA PRO A 67 4.06 19.90 -17.09
C PRO A 67 5.30 19.27 -17.75
N SER A 68 6.45 19.27 -17.07
CA SER A 68 7.69 18.63 -17.53
C SER A 68 8.74 18.59 -16.43
N ILE A 69 9.74 17.72 -16.60
CA ILE A 69 10.96 17.69 -15.79
C ILE A 69 11.62 19.08 -15.76
N GLY A 70 11.77 19.72 -16.92
CA GLY A 70 12.39 21.04 -17.02
C GLY A 70 11.66 22.14 -16.24
N HIS A 71 10.34 22.03 -16.07
CA HIS A 71 9.57 22.93 -15.20
C HIS A 71 9.97 22.74 -13.72
N VAL A 72 10.06 21.49 -13.26
CA VAL A 72 10.47 21.16 -11.89
C VAL A 72 11.88 21.66 -11.60
N LEU A 73 12.83 21.39 -12.50
CA LEU A 73 14.22 21.84 -12.36
C LEU A 73 14.31 23.37 -12.22
N ARG A 74 13.67 24.12 -13.12
CA ARG A 74 13.67 25.60 -13.06
C ARG A 74 13.00 26.13 -11.80
N ARG A 75 11.92 25.49 -11.35
CA ARG A 75 11.24 25.87 -10.11
C ARG A 75 12.17 25.72 -8.91
N LEU A 76 12.88 24.59 -8.79
CA LEU A 76 13.84 24.37 -7.71
C LEU A 76 15.01 25.36 -7.76
N GLN A 77 15.53 25.65 -8.96
CA GLN A 77 16.57 26.67 -9.16
C GLN A 77 16.13 28.08 -8.75
N SER A 78 14.83 28.41 -8.89
CA SER A 78 14.30 29.71 -8.49
C SER A 78 13.97 29.84 -7.00
N LEU A 79 13.94 28.74 -6.25
CA LEU A 79 13.59 28.76 -4.84
C LEU A 79 14.80 29.15 -3.98
N PRO A 80 14.65 30.11 -3.05
CA PRO A 80 15.74 30.51 -2.16
C PRO A 80 16.34 29.33 -1.39
N GLY A 81 17.67 29.24 -1.36
CA GLY A 81 18.43 28.22 -0.61
C GLY A 81 18.56 26.84 -1.28
N TYR A 82 17.71 26.48 -2.25
CA TYR A 82 17.80 25.18 -2.93
C TYR A 82 19.04 25.05 -3.79
N LEU A 83 19.40 26.10 -4.55
CA LEU A 83 20.60 26.08 -5.39
C LEU A 83 21.87 25.87 -4.56
N ASP A 84 21.99 26.58 -3.43
CA ASP A 84 23.14 26.47 -2.52
C ASP A 84 23.18 25.10 -1.84
N ALA A 85 22.02 24.59 -1.38
CA ALA A 85 21.91 23.28 -0.75
C ALA A 85 22.33 22.16 -1.72
N PHE A 86 21.83 22.17 -2.96
CA PHE A 86 22.19 21.18 -3.96
C PHE A 86 23.65 21.30 -4.40
N SER A 87 24.19 22.52 -4.55
CA SER A 87 25.61 22.71 -4.90
C SER A 87 26.53 22.24 -3.76
N LYS A 88 26.10 22.32 -2.51
CA LYS A 88 26.85 21.81 -1.36
C LYS A 88 26.90 20.28 -1.32
N VAL A 89 25.78 19.61 -1.61
CA VAL A 89 25.69 18.12 -1.58
C VAL A 89 26.19 17.50 -2.88
N TYR A 90 26.04 18.20 -4.00
CA TYR A 90 26.38 17.75 -5.35
C TYR A 90 27.19 18.82 -6.12
N PRO A 91 28.47 19.07 -5.78
CA PRO A 91 29.26 20.19 -6.31
C PRO A 91 29.34 20.28 -7.84
N ASP A 92 29.38 19.14 -8.54
CA ASP A 92 29.53 19.10 -10.01
C ASP A 92 28.22 18.86 -10.77
N ARG A 93 27.15 18.46 -10.06
CA ARG A 93 25.85 18.11 -10.67
C ARG A 93 24.76 19.14 -10.38
N GLY A 94 24.77 19.75 -9.20
CA GLY A 94 23.76 20.70 -8.77
C GLY A 94 22.34 20.12 -8.81
N ILE A 95 21.36 20.94 -9.20
CA ILE A 95 19.96 20.52 -9.39
C ILE A 95 19.83 19.84 -10.75
N ALA A 96 19.65 18.53 -10.75
CA ALA A 96 19.54 17.66 -11.91
C ALA A 96 18.52 16.53 -11.68
N VAL A 97 18.21 15.78 -12.73
CA VAL A 97 17.17 14.72 -12.69
C VAL A 97 17.53 13.63 -11.68
N ASP A 98 18.78 13.18 -11.73
CA ASP A 98 19.36 12.19 -10.84
C ASP A 98 19.50 12.74 -9.41
N THR A 99 20.02 13.96 -9.23
CA THR A 99 20.27 14.48 -7.87
C THR A 99 19.00 14.76 -7.07
N ILE A 100 17.88 15.10 -7.73
CA ILE A 100 16.57 15.23 -7.08
C ILE A 100 16.05 13.86 -6.65
N GLY A 101 16.17 12.87 -7.55
CA GLY A 101 15.85 11.48 -7.26
C GLY A 101 16.65 10.95 -6.08
N ASP A 102 17.98 11.09 -6.14
CA ASP A 102 18.93 10.72 -5.09
C ASP A 102 18.56 11.37 -3.75
N ALA A 103 18.25 12.68 -3.73
CA ALA A 103 17.92 13.39 -2.50
C ALA A 103 16.64 12.88 -1.82
N ILE A 104 15.60 12.61 -2.61
CA ILE A 104 14.32 12.10 -2.08
C ILE A 104 14.47 10.64 -1.66
N ALA A 105 15.10 9.81 -2.49
CA ALA A 105 15.38 8.42 -2.14
C ALA A 105 16.26 8.31 -0.89
N ALA A 106 17.22 9.22 -0.70
CA ALA A 106 18.03 9.28 0.51
C ALA A 106 17.18 9.62 1.74
N TYR A 107 16.25 10.57 1.65
CA TYR A 107 15.30 10.85 2.72
C TYR A 107 14.41 9.65 3.02
N GLU A 108 13.78 9.06 2.00
CA GLU A 108 12.91 7.88 2.15
C GLU A 108 13.67 6.67 2.72
N SER A 109 14.97 6.56 2.47
CA SER A 109 15.83 5.53 3.07
C SER A 109 16.03 5.71 4.59
N THR A 110 15.76 6.90 5.13
CA THR A 110 15.75 7.15 6.58
C THR A 110 14.41 6.83 7.24
N LEU A 111 13.35 6.65 6.45
CA LEU A 111 12.00 6.35 6.93
C LEU A 111 11.86 4.87 7.27
N LEU A 112 12.65 4.42 8.24
CA LEU A 112 12.68 3.04 8.70
C LEU A 112 11.77 2.88 9.89
N SER A 113 10.98 1.82 9.88
CA SER A 113 10.20 1.42 11.05
C SER A 113 10.53 0.00 11.46
N ALA A 114 11.07 -0.11 12.66
CA ALA A 114 11.62 -1.35 13.21
C ALA A 114 11.26 -1.45 14.71
N ASN A 115 11.92 -2.35 15.44
CA ASN A 115 11.75 -2.47 16.89
C ASN A 115 10.30 -2.69 17.37
N SER A 116 9.43 -3.24 16.51
CA SER A 116 8.07 -3.60 16.88
C SER A 116 8.06 -4.63 18.01
N ARG A 117 6.91 -4.84 18.65
CA ARG A 117 6.78 -5.89 19.69
C ARG A 117 7.13 -7.27 19.14
N PHE A 118 6.79 -7.53 17.89
CA PHE A 118 7.22 -8.73 17.19
C PHE A 118 8.75 -8.81 17.03
N ASP A 119 9.40 -7.70 16.61
CA ASP A 119 10.85 -7.68 16.44
C ASP A 119 11.59 -7.94 17.76
N ARG A 120 11.13 -7.34 18.85
CA ARG A 120 11.68 -7.56 20.20
C ARG A 120 11.51 -9.01 20.65
N TRP A 121 10.36 -9.61 20.36
CA TRP A 121 10.09 -11.00 20.71
C TRP A 121 10.96 -11.98 19.91
N LEU A 122 11.00 -11.85 18.58
CA LEU A 122 11.70 -12.80 17.72
C LEU A 122 13.22 -12.55 17.68
N PHE A 123 13.63 -11.33 17.32
CA PHE A 123 15.03 -10.98 17.12
C PHE A 123 15.70 -10.51 18.41
N GLY A 124 14.98 -9.76 19.24
CA GLY A 124 15.44 -9.31 20.56
C GLY A 124 15.40 -10.40 21.65
N ARG A 125 14.74 -11.54 21.38
CA ARG A 125 14.53 -12.66 22.31
C ARG A 125 13.81 -12.29 23.62
N ASP A 126 13.06 -11.20 23.60
CA ASP A 126 12.22 -10.78 24.73
C ASP A 126 10.90 -11.58 24.74
N LYS A 127 10.88 -12.65 25.52
CA LYS A 127 9.70 -13.53 25.65
C LYS A 127 8.46 -12.79 26.19
N GLY A 128 8.62 -11.64 26.84
CA GLY A 128 7.53 -10.83 27.37
C GLY A 128 6.98 -9.80 26.39
N ALA A 129 7.60 -9.61 25.22
CA ALA A 129 7.18 -8.57 24.28
C ALA A 129 5.84 -8.85 23.58
N LEU A 130 5.45 -10.13 23.42
CA LEU A 130 4.15 -10.53 22.89
C LEU A 130 3.24 -11.10 23.98
N THR A 131 1.98 -10.68 23.95
CA THR A 131 0.90 -11.26 24.75
C THR A 131 0.55 -12.68 24.30
N ALA A 132 -0.19 -13.44 25.11
CA ALA A 132 -0.65 -14.77 24.73
C ALA A 132 -1.52 -14.75 23.46
N ALA A 133 -2.44 -13.79 23.34
CA ALA A 133 -3.29 -13.63 22.16
C ALA A 133 -2.48 -13.34 20.88
N GLU A 134 -1.41 -12.56 20.98
CA GLU A 134 -0.50 -12.28 19.86
C GLU A 134 0.32 -13.51 19.45
N GLN A 135 0.76 -14.32 20.41
CA GLN A 135 1.46 -15.57 20.12
C GLN A 135 0.53 -16.59 19.45
N GLU A 136 -0.73 -16.68 19.89
CA GLU A 136 -1.77 -17.47 19.22
C GLU A 136 -2.06 -16.92 17.82
N GLY A 137 -2.13 -15.60 17.66
CA GLY A 137 -2.27 -14.93 16.37
C GLY A 137 -1.13 -15.21 15.40
N LEU A 138 0.11 -15.21 15.89
CA LEU A 138 1.29 -15.61 15.11
C LEU A 138 1.19 -17.07 14.67
N ALA A 139 0.81 -17.98 15.56
CA ALA A 139 0.63 -19.39 15.23
C ALA A 139 -0.45 -19.61 14.15
N LEU A 140 -1.53 -18.83 14.19
CA LEU A 140 -2.54 -18.81 13.13
C LEU A 140 -1.96 -18.28 11.82
N PHE A 141 -1.24 -17.16 11.87
CA PHE A 141 -0.63 -16.50 10.70
C PHE A 141 0.32 -17.42 9.94
N THR A 142 1.17 -18.19 10.65
CA THR A 142 2.11 -19.15 10.05
C THR A 142 1.50 -20.52 9.79
N GLY A 143 0.39 -20.84 10.46
CA GLY A 143 -0.26 -22.15 10.41
C GLY A 143 -1.60 -22.11 9.68
N LYS A 144 -2.68 -22.21 10.44
CA LYS A 144 -4.06 -22.41 9.93
C LYS A 144 -4.49 -21.35 8.90
N ALA A 145 -4.17 -20.08 9.13
CA ALA A 145 -4.54 -18.99 8.23
C ALA A 145 -3.63 -18.91 6.99
N GLY A 146 -2.41 -19.46 7.05
CA GLY A 146 -1.49 -19.54 5.91
C GLY A 146 -1.02 -18.19 5.35
N CYS A 147 -1.18 -17.10 6.09
CA CYS A 147 -0.80 -15.74 5.67
C CYS A 147 0.69 -15.63 5.34
N ALA A 148 1.52 -16.37 6.06
CA ALA A 148 2.98 -16.39 5.87
C ALA A 148 3.43 -16.93 4.49
N SER A 149 2.53 -17.53 3.69
CA SER A 149 2.85 -17.98 2.33
C SER A 149 3.24 -16.82 1.39
N CYS A 150 2.55 -15.68 1.52
CA CYS A 150 2.83 -14.44 0.81
C CYS A 150 3.47 -13.39 1.74
N HIS A 151 3.05 -13.33 3.00
CA HIS A 151 3.56 -12.34 3.97
C HIS A 151 4.69 -12.94 4.83
N ARG A 152 5.85 -13.16 4.21
CA ARG A 152 6.93 -13.96 4.79
C ARG A 152 7.61 -13.30 6.00
N ILE A 153 8.00 -14.17 6.92
CA ILE A 153 8.89 -13.86 8.05
C ILE A 153 10.23 -14.53 7.71
N GLU A 154 11.25 -13.74 7.45
CA GLU A 154 12.58 -14.23 7.09
C GLU A 154 13.43 -14.44 8.35
N LEU A 155 14.59 -15.09 8.20
CA LEU A 155 15.44 -15.47 9.33
C LEU A 155 16.10 -14.27 10.01
N ASP A 156 16.43 -13.23 9.24
CA ASP A 156 17.19 -12.05 9.66
C ASP A 156 16.37 -10.76 9.58
N HIS A 157 15.17 -10.79 9.01
CA HIS A 157 14.27 -9.65 8.93
C HIS A 157 12.80 -10.09 8.80
N ALA A 158 11.87 -9.17 9.04
CA ALA A 158 10.45 -9.44 8.89
C ALA A 158 9.73 -8.26 8.24
N LEU A 159 9.76 -8.17 6.91
CA LEU A 159 8.95 -7.18 6.17
C LEU A 159 7.55 -7.68 5.85
N PHE A 160 7.24 -8.95 6.15
CA PHE A 160 5.92 -9.54 5.93
C PHE A 160 5.46 -9.40 4.48
N THR A 161 6.37 -9.65 3.54
CA THR A 161 6.09 -9.65 2.10
C THR A 161 7.05 -10.59 1.39
N ASP A 162 6.59 -11.25 0.35
CA ASP A 162 7.40 -12.03 -0.58
C ASP A 162 7.92 -11.19 -1.76
N HIS A 163 7.47 -9.92 -1.84
CA HIS A 163 7.67 -9.02 -2.97
C HIS A 163 7.15 -9.56 -4.32
N GLU A 164 6.28 -10.57 -4.29
CA GLU A 164 5.65 -11.14 -5.48
C GLU A 164 4.28 -10.50 -5.73
N PHE A 165 3.60 -10.96 -6.78
CA PHE A 165 2.36 -10.38 -7.26
C PHE A 165 1.26 -11.41 -7.29
N HIS A 166 0.17 -11.11 -6.59
CA HIS A 166 -0.93 -12.05 -6.39
C HIS A 166 -2.26 -11.42 -6.73
N ASN A 167 -3.15 -12.24 -7.28
CA ASN A 167 -4.54 -11.87 -7.51
C ASN A 167 -5.39 -12.37 -6.33
N THR A 168 -5.82 -11.44 -5.49
CA THR A 168 -6.68 -11.73 -4.34
C THR A 168 -8.16 -11.80 -4.69
N GLY A 169 -8.53 -11.47 -5.94
CA GLY A 169 -9.91 -11.38 -6.41
C GLY A 169 -10.52 -9.98 -6.25
N ILE A 170 -9.90 -9.05 -5.52
CA ILE A 170 -10.40 -7.67 -5.37
C ILE A 170 -10.43 -6.96 -6.72
N GLY A 171 -9.32 -6.92 -7.47
CA GLY A 171 -9.27 -6.26 -8.78
C GLY A 171 -10.25 -6.87 -9.81
N TYR A 172 -10.40 -8.21 -9.77
CA TYR A 172 -11.37 -8.91 -10.61
C TYR A 172 -12.81 -8.50 -10.28
N ARG A 173 -13.20 -8.56 -8.99
CA ARG A 173 -14.53 -8.11 -8.53
C ARG A 173 -14.73 -6.64 -8.88
N ALA A 174 -13.69 -5.83 -8.72
CA ALA A 174 -13.67 -4.41 -9.04
C ALA A 174 -13.77 -4.11 -10.56
N THR A 175 -13.56 -5.09 -11.42
CA THR A 175 -13.71 -4.93 -12.88
C THR A 175 -15.03 -5.52 -13.37
N MET A 176 -15.44 -6.67 -12.81
CA MET A 176 -16.52 -7.48 -13.36
C MET A 176 -17.88 -7.23 -12.69
N GLN A 177 -17.92 -6.77 -11.44
CA GLN A 177 -19.19 -6.42 -10.79
C GLN A 177 -19.65 -5.05 -11.27
N ARG A 178 -20.75 -5.05 -12.04
CA ARG A 178 -21.31 -3.86 -12.72
C ARG A 178 -22.32 -3.06 -11.90
N ASP A 179 -22.68 -3.51 -10.70
CA ASP A 179 -23.72 -2.85 -9.89
C ASP A 179 -23.26 -2.72 -8.42
N ARG A 180 -22.31 -1.82 -8.20
CA ARG A 180 -21.79 -1.56 -6.85
C ARG A 180 -22.67 -0.57 -6.12
N GLN A 181 -22.74 -0.76 -4.82
CA GLN A 181 -23.34 0.16 -3.88
C GLN A 181 -22.22 0.67 -2.97
N TYR A 182 -22.10 1.99 -2.87
CA TYR A 182 -21.11 2.66 -2.05
C TYR A 182 -21.82 3.32 -0.88
N SER A 183 -21.37 3.03 0.35
CA SER A 183 -21.81 3.80 1.52
C SER A 183 -21.00 5.10 1.55
N VAL A 184 -21.68 6.23 1.39
CA VAL A 184 -21.10 7.57 1.40
C VAL A 184 -21.59 8.29 2.64
N GLN A 185 -20.65 8.73 3.47
CA GLN A 185 -20.97 9.52 4.66
C GLN A 185 -21.31 10.95 4.23
N LEU A 186 -22.54 11.39 4.50
CA LEU A 186 -23.00 12.75 4.23
C LEU A 186 -22.71 13.70 5.40
N ALA A 187 -22.77 13.16 6.63
CA ALA A 187 -22.47 13.88 7.87
C ALA A 187 -21.96 12.90 8.95
N PRO A 188 -21.35 13.37 10.06
CA PRO A 188 -20.96 12.50 11.18
C PRO A 188 -22.13 11.62 11.64
N GLY A 189 -22.01 10.30 11.50
CA GLY A 189 -23.06 9.32 11.83
C GLY A 189 -24.17 9.11 10.78
N GLU A 190 -24.18 9.86 9.67
CA GLU A 190 -25.19 9.77 8.62
C GLU A 190 -24.57 9.34 7.29
N SER A 191 -25.02 8.21 6.74
CA SER A 191 -24.52 7.66 5.47
C SER A 191 -25.68 7.35 4.53
N THR A 192 -25.45 7.53 3.24
CA THR A 192 -26.36 7.12 2.17
C THR A 192 -25.71 6.07 1.28
N VAL A 193 -26.52 5.26 0.60
CA VAL A 193 -26.03 4.29 -0.37
C VAL A 193 -26.19 4.87 -1.76
N VAL A 194 -25.07 5.02 -2.48
CA VAL A 194 -25.05 5.50 -3.86
C VAL A 194 -24.73 4.35 -4.78
N ARG A 195 -25.48 4.21 -5.88
CA ARG A 195 -25.21 3.17 -6.89
C ARG A 195 -24.11 3.61 -7.83
N ASP A 196 -23.34 2.65 -8.36
CA ASP A 196 -22.27 2.90 -9.32
C ASP A 196 -22.78 3.65 -10.56
N ALA A 197 -24.00 3.35 -11.02
CA ALA A 197 -24.65 4.05 -12.13
C ALA A 197 -24.94 5.54 -11.83
N GLU A 198 -25.26 5.87 -10.57
CA GLU A 198 -25.51 7.25 -10.13
C GLU A 198 -24.20 8.01 -9.94
N LEU A 199 -23.14 7.35 -9.47
CA LEU A 199 -21.81 7.98 -9.40
C LEU A 199 -21.26 8.29 -10.80
N ARG A 200 -21.39 7.36 -11.75
CA ARG A 200 -20.90 7.56 -13.14
C ARG A 200 -21.61 8.70 -13.89
N SER A 201 -22.79 9.12 -13.44
CA SER A 201 -23.49 10.25 -14.08
C SER A 201 -22.99 11.61 -13.59
N VAL A 202 -22.30 11.66 -12.45
CA VAL A 202 -21.82 12.90 -11.81
C VAL A 202 -20.30 12.96 -11.59
N ALA A 203 -19.61 11.83 -11.75
CA ALA A 203 -18.16 11.69 -11.57
C ALA A 203 -17.54 10.94 -12.77
N GLU A 204 -16.25 11.20 -13.02
CA GLU A 204 -15.50 10.45 -14.02
C GLU A 204 -15.52 8.96 -13.66
N GLY A 205 -15.79 8.10 -14.66
CA GLY A 205 -15.93 6.67 -14.44
C GLY A 205 -14.67 6.07 -13.82
N VAL A 206 -14.84 5.15 -12.86
CA VAL A 206 -13.71 4.45 -12.24
C VAL A 206 -12.86 3.78 -13.33
N LYS A 207 -11.63 4.27 -13.51
CA LYS A 207 -10.67 3.67 -14.44
C LYS A 207 -10.43 2.23 -14.02
N GLY A 208 -10.65 1.30 -14.95
CA GLY A 208 -10.36 -0.11 -14.72
C GLY A 208 -8.89 -0.29 -14.35
N ASP A 209 -8.62 -1.18 -13.40
CA ASP A 209 -7.28 -1.53 -12.96
C ASP A 209 -7.10 -3.03 -13.13
N ILE A 210 -6.24 -3.41 -14.07
CA ILE A 210 -5.94 -4.82 -14.37
C ILE A 210 -4.60 -5.25 -13.76
N GLY A 211 -4.04 -4.43 -12.86
CA GLY A 211 -2.84 -4.72 -12.08
C GLY A 211 -1.58 -4.84 -12.94
N ARG A 212 -0.71 -5.79 -12.56
CA ARG A 212 0.58 -6.04 -13.22
C ARG A 212 0.47 -6.41 -14.71
N PHE A 213 -0.71 -6.82 -15.18
CA PHE A 213 -0.95 -7.02 -16.61
C PHE A 213 -0.63 -5.76 -17.43
N GLU A 214 -0.89 -4.55 -16.91
CA GLU A 214 -0.61 -3.30 -17.62
C GLU A 214 0.87 -3.13 -17.99
N ILE A 215 1.75 -3.78 -17.23
CA ILE A 215 3.21 -3.68 -17.39
C ILE A 215 3.75 -4.85 -18.21
N THR A 216 3.20 -6.04 -18.00
CA THR A 216 3.77 -7.29 -18.53
C THR A 216 3.04 -7.83 -19.75
N LEU A 217 1.77 -7.44 -19.94
CA LEU A 217 0.85 -7.93 -20.98
C LEU A 217 0.61 -9.45 -20.94
N LYS A 218 1.00 -10.12 -19.85
CA LYS A 218 0.87 -11.56 -19.63
C LYS A 218 -0.44 -11.88 -18.94
N SER A 219 -1.29 -12.71 -19.54
CA SER A 219 -2.66 -12.97 -19.07
C SER A 219 -2.73 -13.50 -17.64
N GLU A 220 -1.71 -14.24 -17.21
CA GLU A 220 -1.56 -14.75 -15.84
C GLU A 220 -1.37 -13.63 -14.78
N HIS A 221 -0.95 -12.42 -15.19
CA HIS A 221 -0.77 -11.28 -14.29
C HIS A 221 -2.01 -10.38 -14.18
N ARG A 222 -3.15 -10.77 -14.76
CA ARG A 222 -4.39 -10.00 -14.64
C ARG A 222 -4.85 -9.91 -13.20
N TRP A 223 -5.06 -8.67 -12.75
CA TRP A 223 -5.44 -8.31 -11.39
C TRP A 223 -4.46 -8.79 -10.32
N ALA A 224 -3.20 -9.03 -10.70
CA ALA A 224 -2.14 -9.30 -9.75
C ALA A 224 -1.52 -7.99 -9.26
N TYR A 225 -1.36 -7.87 -7.95
CA TYR A 225 -0.77 -6.72 -7.28
C TYR A 225 0.33 -7.17 -6.34
N LYS A 226 1.32 -6.30 -6.11
CA LYS A 226 2.44 -6.59 -5.22
C LYS A 226 1.94 -6.87 -3.82
N THR A 227 2.46 -7.91 -3.16
CA THR A 227 2.23 -8.14 -1.73
C THR A 227 2.76 -6.95 -0.92
N PRO A 228 1.91 -6.18 -0.22
CA PRO A 228 2.39 -5.09 0.61
C PRO A 228 3.08 -5.64 1.87
N SER A 229 4.02 -4.88 2.41
CA SER A 229 4.52 -5.12 3.77
C SER A 229 3.37 -5.00 4.77
N LEU A 230 3.37 -5.83 5.82
CA LEU A 230 2.43 -5.70 6.94
C LEU A 230 3.00 -4.92 8.12
N ARG A 231 4.22 -4.37 8.02
CA ARG A 231 4.71 -3.43 9.03
C ARG A 231 3.80 -2.21 9.10
N ASN A 232 3.45 -1.81 10.31
CA ASN A 232 2.55 -0.67 10.57
C ASN A 232 1.17 -0.78 9.92
N VAL A 233 0.73 -1.99 9.55
CA VAL A 233 -0.52 -2.18 8.80
C VAL A 233 -1.74 -1.62 9.54
N THR A 234 -1.75 -1.62 10.87
CA THR A 234 -2.86 -1.04 11.66
C THR A 234 -2.97 0.49 11.56
N LEU A 235 -1.92 1.16 11.08
CA LEU A 235 -1.84 2.62 10.97
C LEU A 235 -2.21 3.13 9.57
N THR A 236 -2.40 2.23 8.60
CA THR A 236 -2.58 2.59 7.19
C THR A 236 -3.92 2.13 6.60
N PRO A 237 -5.07 2.34 7.27
CA PRO A 237 -6.36 2.13 6.61
C PRO A 237 -6.57 3.21 5.53
N PRO A 238 -7.44 2.97 4.54
CA PRO A 238 -8.09 1.71 4.23
C PRO A 238 -7.20 0.78 3.38
N TYR A 239 -7.62 -0.47 3.22
CA TYR A 239 -6.79 -1.58 2.76
C TYR A 239 -7.08 -1.99 1.30
N MET A 240 -6.19 -2.83 0.78
CA MET A 240 -6.10 -3.28 -0.62
C MET A 240 -5.53 -2.21 -1.56
N HIS A 241 -5.24 -2.60 -2.80
CA HIS A 241 -4.65 -1.72 -3.81
C HIS A 241 -5.52 -0.50 -4.15
N ASP A 242 -6.83 -0.56 -3.89
CA ASP A 242 -7.82 0.45 -4.21
C ASP A 242 -8.53 1.05 -2.99
N GLY A 243 -8.12 0.67 -1.76
CA GLY A 243 -8.73 1.14 -0.52
C GLY A 243 -10.17 0.68 -0.31
N SER A 244 -10.59 -0.42 -0.97
CA SER A 244 -11.98 -0.89 -0.96
C SER A 244 -12.45 -1.48 0.37
N ILE A 245 -11.54 -1.79 1.29
CA ILE A 245 -11.88 -2.38 2.60
C ILE A 245 -11.43 -1.44 3.71
N ALA A 246 -12.34 -1.02 4.60
CA ALA A 246 -12.08 0.06 5.55
C ALA A 246 -11.24 -0.38 6.75
N THR A 247 -11.45 -1.61 7.25
CA THR A 247 -10.83 -2.08 8.49
C THR A 247 -10.07 -3.40 8.31
N LEU A 248 -9.06 -3.66 9.15
CA LEU A 248 -8.34 -4.95 9.13
C LEU A 248 -9.26 -6.12 9.48
N ALA A 249 -10.22 -5.92 10.37
CA ALA A 249 -11.20 -6.94 10.70
C ALA A 249 -11.99 -7.37 9.46
N GLU A 250 -12.34 -6.41 8.59
CA GLU A 250 -13.00 -6.70 7.32
C GLU A 250 -12.07 -7.39 6.32
N VAL A 251 -10.77 -7.08 6.32
CA VAL A 251 -9.77 -7.80 5.50
C VAL A 251 -9.66 -9.26 5.94
N VAL A 252 -9.53 -9.51 7.25
CA VAL A 252 -9.48 -10.87 7.80
C VAL A 252 -10.77 -11.61 7.48
N ARG A 253 -11.93 -10.97 7.66
CA ARG A 253 -13.23 -11.53 7.28
C ARG A 253 -13.31 -11.84 5.78
N TYR A 254 -12.81 -10.96 4.92
CA TYR A 254 -12.77 -11.18 3.48
C TYR A 254 -12.07 -12.49 3.14
N TYR A 255 -10.88 -12.74 3.70
CA TYR A 255 -10.17 -14.00 3.48
C TYR A 255 -10.84 -15.19 4.20
N ASN A 256 -11.43 -14.98 5.37
CA ASN A 256 -12.14 -16.03 6.11
C ASN A 256 -13.43 -16.50 5.43
N GLU A 257 -14.09 -15.61 4.68
CA GLU A 257 -15.32 -15.87 3.92
C GLU A 257 -15.06 -16.11 2.43
N ALA A 258 -13.82 -15.93 1.95
CA ALA A 258 -13.46 -16.11 0.55
C ALA A 258 -13.79 -17.54 0.11
N VAL A 259 -14.98 -17.70 -0.48
CA VAL A 259 -15.34 -18.87 -1.26
C VAL A 259 -14.63 -18.70 -2.60
N LEU A 260 -13.82 -19.71 -2.96
CA LEU A 260 -13.17 -19.83 -4.26
C LEU A 260 -14.11 -19.29 -5.34
N LEU A 261 -13.78 -18.15 -5.92
CA LEU A 261 -14.19 -17.90 -7.29
C LEU A 261 -13.49 -19.01 -8.06
N THR A 262 -14.26 -19.99 -8.51
CA THR A 262 -13.87 -21.14 -9.34
C THR A 262 -13.42 -20.68 -10.72
N MET A 263 -12.52 -19.72 -10.75
CA MET A 263 -11.77 -19.31 -11.91
C MET A 263 -10.40 -19.96 -11.78
N VAL A 264 -10.04 -20.75 -12.78
CA VAL A 264 -8.85 -21.60 -12.92
C VAL A 264 -7.51 -20.84 -12.70
N TRP A 265 -7.56 -19.52 -12.51
CA TRP A 265 -6.43 -18.60 -12.36
C TRP A 265 -6.23 -18.07 -10.93
N ILE A 266 -7.15 -18.32 -9.99
CA ILE A 266 -7.02 -17.90 -8.57
C ILE A 266 -6.58 -19.11 -7.74
N ARG A 267 -5.28 -19.38 -7.75
CA ARG A 267 -4.71 -20.62 -7.17
C ARG A 267 -4.55 -20.58 -5.64
N VAL A 268 -4.81 -19.44 -4.97
CA VAL A 268 -4.19 -19.15 -3.66
C VAL A 268 -5.18 -19.01 -2.50
N LEU A 269 -6.46 -18.68 -2.70
CA LEU A 269 -7.35 -18.35 -1.59
C LEU A 269 -8.30 -19.49 -1.23
N ARG A 270 -7.84 -20.37 -0.33
CA ARG A 270 -8.72 -21.31 0.38
C ARG A 270 -9.38 -20.58 1.56
N LYS A 271 -10.66 -20.87 1.82
CA LYS A 271 -11.37 -20.40 3.02
C LYS A 271 -10.56 -20.71 4.28
N LEU A 272 -10.29 -19.70 5.11
CA LEU A 272 -9.45 -19.86 6.31
C LEU A 272 -10.15 -20.69 7.41
N GLY A 273 -11.47 -20.53 7.58
CA GLY A 273 -12.23 -21.28 8.60
C GLY A 273 -11.86 -20.90 10.03
N LEU A 274 -11.52 -19.63 10.25
CA LEU A 274 -11.23 -19.06 11.56
C LEU A 274 -12.52 -18.79 12.33
N THR A 275 -12.53 -19.16 13.60
CA THR A 275 -13.52 -18.73 14.60
C THR A 275 -13.40 -17.23 14.89
N PRO A 276 -14.41 -16.60 15.52
CA PRO A 276 -14.29 -15.19 15.94
C PRO A 276 -13.05 -14.93 16.80
N GLN A 277 -12.79 -15.77 17.81
CA GLN A 277 -11.61 -15.64 18.67
C GLN A 277 -10.29 -15.75 17.90
N GLU A 278 -10.19 -16.67 16.93
CA GLU A 278 -9.00 -16.79 16.09
C GLU A 278 -8.78 -15.55 15.21
N GLN A 279 -9.85 -14.93 14.72
CA GLN A 279 -9.74 -13.66 13.98
C GLN A 279 -9.25 -12.53 14.89
N ASP A 280 -9.76 -12.45 16.12
CA ASP A 280 -9.32 -11.45 17.10
C ASP A 280 -7.85 -11.63 17.48
N ASN A 281 -7.40 -12.86 17.70
CA ASN A 281 -5.99 -13.17 17.97
C ASN A 281 -5.09 -12.80 16.78
N LEU A 282 -5.54 -13.07 15.55
CA LEU A 282 -4.81 -12.68 14.33
C LEU A 282 -4.69 -11.15 14.22
N LEU A 283 -5.76 -10.41 14.52
CA LEU A 283 -5.74 -8.94 14.56
C LEU A 283 -4.80 -8.42 15.66
N ALA A 284 -4.80 -9.05 16.83
CA ALA A 284 -3.87 -8.73 17.92
C ALA A 284 -2.41 -8.88 17.46
N PHE A 285 -2.08 -9.98 16.77
CA PHE A 285 -0.77 -10.18 16.18
C PHE A 285 -0.41 -9.10 15.16
N LEU A 286 -1.32 -8.72 14.24
CA LEU A 286 -1.07 -7.63 13.29
C LEU A 286 -0.80 -6.29 14.02
N GLY A 287 -1.43 -6.06 15.17
CA GLY A 287 -1.13 -4.92 16.05
C GLY A 287 0.23 -4.97 16.73
N ALA A 288 0.89 -6.12 16.78
CA ALA A 288 2.25 -6.24 17.28
C ALA A 288 3.32 -5.87 16.23
N LEU A 289 2.92 -5.59 14.98
CA LEU A 289 3.79 -5.25 13.86
C LEU A 289 4.03 -3.74 13.71
N VAL A 290 3.49 -2.93 14.62
CA VAL A 290 3.74 -1.49 14.69
C VAL A 290 5.13 -1.27 15.28
N GLY A 291 5.99 -0.63 14.50
CA GLY A 291 7.35 -0.27 14.90
C GLY A 291 7.45 1.17 15.39
N GLU A 292 8.63 1.50 15.90
CA GLU A 292 9.10 2.87 16.15
C GLU A 292 9.82 3.42 14.93
#